data_AF-A0A1Y1Y0F3-F1
#
_entry.id   AF-A0A1Y1Y0F3-F1
#
_cell.length_a   1.000
_cell.length_b   1.000
_cell.length_c   1.000
_cell.angle_alpha   90.00
_cell.angle_beta   90.00
_cell.angle_gamma   90.00
#
_symmetry.space_group_name_H-M   'P 1'
#
loop_
_entity.id
_entity.type
_entity.pdbx_description
1 polymer ?
#
loop_
_entity_poly.entity_id
_entity_poly.type
_entity_poly.pdbx_seq_one_letter_code
_entity_poly.pdbx_strand_id
1 'polypeptide(L)'
;MINHLFKCDDTRTNELHQLPKLSEFIDSVVRRTNTSWSSILIALTYLIRLKQKHPGCKGTYGSGHRLLLASIMVATKYLNDDAYYNKTWASVCNGIFTIQEINKMEMELLFFLDFKLYV
;
A
#
# COMPACT_ATOMS: atom_id res chain seq x y z
N MET A 1 4.32 -5.99 -16.60
CA MET A 1 3.98 -7.15 -15.75
C MET A 1 3.10 -6.78 -14.52
N ILE A 2 3.18 -5.56 -13.98
CA ILE A 2 2.38 -5.13 -12.80
C ILE A 2 0.94 -4.70 -13.15
N ASN A 3 0.70 -4.16 -14.35
CA ASN A 3 -0.62 -3.61 -14.74
C ASN A 3 -1.75 -4.64 -14.84
N HIS A 4 -1.44 -5.94 -14.82
CA HIS A 4 -2.45 -7.01 -14.91
C HIS A 4 -3.00 -7.46 -13.54
N LEU A 5 -2.47 -6.91 -12.43
CA LEU A 5 -2.87 -7.30 -11.07
C LEU A 5 -4.10 -6.55 -10.56
N PHE A 6 -4.37 -5.34 -11.05
CA PHE A 6 -5.47 -4.48 -10.61
C PHE A 6 -6.18 -3.87 -11.82
N LYS A 7 -7.15 -4.60 -12.38
CA LYS A 7 -8.10 -4.02 -13.34
C LYS A 7 -9.14 -3.23 -12.54
N CYS A 8 -9.10 -1.90 -12.64
CA CYS A 8 -10.09 -1.02 -12.03
C CYS A 8 -10.86 -0.33 -13.17
N ASP A 9 -12.19 -0.37 -13.13
CA ASP A 9 -13.05 0.31 -14.11
C ASP A 9 -13.08 1.82 -13.81
N ASP A 10 -12.62 2.61 -14.78
CA ASP A 10 -12.70 4.07 -14.78
C ASP A 10 -14.12 4.51 -15.20
N THR A 11 -15.09 4.47 -14.28
CA THR A 11 -16.35 5.20 -14.50
C THR A 11 -16.88 5.87 -13.24
N ARG A 12 -16.60 7.18 -13.18
CA ARG A 12 -17.35 8.30 -12.54
C ARG A 12 -17.41 8.36 -11.00
N THR A 13 -16.91 9.48 -10.42
CA THR A 13 -17.73 10.59 -9.84
C THR A 13 -16.89 11.59 -9.01
N ASN A 14 -17.16 12.89 -9.21
CA ASN A 14 -17.06 14.05 -8.29
C ASN A 14 -15.77 14.36 -7.48
N GLU A 15 -15.18 15.53 -7.78
CA GLU A 15 -14.43 16.48 -6.91
C GLU A 15 -13.46 15.97 -5.81
N LEU A 16 -12.92 14.76 -5.92
CA LEU A 16 -12.01 14.17 -4.94
C LEU A 16 -10.61 14.07 -5.55
N HIS A 17 -9.61 14.67 -4.87
CA HIS A 17 -8.16 14.62 -5.16
C HIS A 17 -7.77 13.59 -6.24
N GLN A 18 -7.43 14.06 -7.44
CA GLN A 18 -6.93 13.18 -8.49
C GLN A 18 -5.71 12.42 -7.96
N LEU A 19 -5.86 11.10 -7.79
CA LEU A 19 -4.76 10.24 -7.38
C LEU A 19 -3.74 10.21 -8.52
N PRO A 20 -2.44 10.43 -8.23
CA PRO A 20 -1.40 10.31 -9.25
C PRO A 20 -1.38 8.89 -9.81
N LYS A 21 -0.76 8.71 -10.98
CA LYS A 21 -0.60 7.36 -11.54
C LYS A 21 0.09 6.46 -10.51
N LEU A 22 -0.34 5.21 -10.41
CA LEU A 22 0.18 4.27 -9.40
C LEU A 22 1.71 4.18 -9.43
N SER A 23 2.31 4.15 -10.62
CA SER A 23 3.77 4.13 -10.78
C SER A 23 4.44 5.38 -10.19
N GLU A 24 3.90 6.57 -10.45
CA GLU A 24 4.43 7.84 -9.94
C GLU A 24 4.27 7.94 -8.41
N PHE A 25 3.14 7.45 -7.89
CA PHE A 25 2.89 7.37 -6.45
C PHE A 25 3.91 6.47 -5.75
N ILE A 26 4.12 5.26 -6.27
CA ILE A 26 5.06 4.28 -5.72
C ILE A 26 6.48 4.84 -5.71
N ASP A 27 6.88 5.40 -6.85
CA ASP A 27 8.20 5.95 -7.06
C ASP A 27 8.45 7.14 -6.12
N SER A 28 7.43 7.99 -5.88
CA SER A 28 7.48 9.04 -4.86
C SER A 28 7.63 8.48 -3.44
N VAL A 29 6.82 7.50 -3.06
CA VAL A 29 6.86 6.90 -1.71
C VAL A 29 8.20 6.23 -1.44
N VAL A 30 8.65 5.34 -2.33
CA VAL A 30 9.89 4.56 -2.19
C VAL A 30 11.11 5.48 -2.07
N ARG A 31 11.18 6.54 -2.89
CA ARG A 31 12.27 7.51 -2.80
C ARG A 31 12.23 8.31 -1.50
N ARG A 32 11.05 8.79 -1.08
CA ARG A 32 10.92 9.61 0.14
C ARG A 32 11.21 8.84 1.42
N THR A 33 10.90 7.55 1.46
CA THR A 33 11.15 6.69 2.62
C THR A 33 12.45 5.91 2.55
N ASN A 34 13.25 6.12 1.49
CA ASN A 34 14.49 5.38 1.21
C ASN A 34 14.30 3.86 1.39
N THR A 35 13.20 3.33 0.83
CA THR A 35 12.81 1.93 1.08
C THR A 35 13.81 0.96 0.45
N SER A 36 14.30 0.00 1.24
CA SER A 36 15.21 -1.04 0.75
C SER A 36 14.55 -1.99 -0.26
N TRP A 37 15.34 -2.56 -1.17
CA TRP A 37 14.86 -3.60 -2.09
C TRP A 37 14.23 -4.80 -1.38
N SER A 38 14.79 -5.20 -0.24
CA SER A 38 14.24 -6.29 0.59
C SER A 38 12.83 -5.98 1.07
N SER A 39 12.58 -4.75 1.54
CA SER A 39 11.24 -4.31 1.97
C SER A 39 10.24 -4.31 0.81
N ILE A 40 10.67 -3.93 -0.40
CA ILE A 40 9.81 -4.00 -1.60
C ILE A 40 9.44 -5.45 -1.94
N LEU A 41 10.40 -6.38 -1.88
CA LEU A 41 10.15 -7.80 -2.14
C LEU A 41 9.16 -8.41 -1.12
N ILE A 42 9.31 -8.06 0.16
CA ILE A 42 8.37 -8.51 1.20
C ILE A 42 6.98 -7.89 0.98
N ALA A 43 6.89 -6.60 0.64
CA ALA A 43 5.62 -5.96 0.31
C ALA A 43 4.90 -6.65 -0.87
N LEU A 44 5.64 -7.03 -1.92
CA LEU A 44 5.09 -7.79 -3.04
C LEU A 44 4.62 -9.18 -2.61
N THR A 45 5.38 -9.85 -1.74
CA THR A 45 4.99 -11.14 -1.16
C THR A 45 3.67 -11.04 -0.39
N TYR A 46 3.47 -9.97 0.38
CA TYR A 46 2.20 -9.70 1.08
C TYR A 46 1.04 -9.52 0.11
N LEU A 47 1.22 -8.76 -0.97
CA LEU A 47 0.19 -8.57 -2.00
C LEU A 47 -0.16 -9.88 -2.72
N ILE A 48 0.83 -10.75 -2.99
CA ILE A 48 0.60 -12.05 -3.60
C ILE A 48 -0.22 -12.96 -2.66
N ARG A 49 0.16 -13.02 -1.38
CA ARG A 49 -0.56 -13.79 -0.35
C ARG A 49 -2.00 -13.32 -0.21
N LEU A 50 -2.21 -12.00 -0.18
CA LEU A 50 -3.53 -11.38 -0.15
C LEU A 50 -4.39 -11.85 -1.33
N LYS A 51 -3.84 -11.80 -2.55
CA LYS A 51 -4.55 -12.21 -3.76
C LYS A 51 -4.85 -13.71 -3.80
N GLN A 52 -3.95 -14.55 -3.30
CA GLN A 52 -4.16 -16.00 -3.20
C GLN A 52 -5.28 -16.34 -2.21
N LYS A 53 -5.33 -15.62 -1.08
CA LYS A 53 -6.35 -15.82 -0.04
C LYS A 53 -7.72 -15.28 -0.45
N HIS A 54 -7.75 -14.19 -1.22
CA HIS A 54 -8.98 -13.52 -1.65
C HIS A 54 -9.04 -13.37 -3.18
N PRO A 55 -9.16 -14.47 -3.94
CA PRO A 55 -9.10 -14.43 -5.41
C PRO A 55 -10.27 -13.69 -6.07
N GLY A 56 -11.41 -13.56 -5.37
CA GLY A 56 -12.59 -12.84 -5.84
C GLY A 56 -12.61 -11.34 -5.53
N CYS A 57 -11.66 -10.83 -4.75
CA CYS A 57 -11.62 -9.42 -4.40
C CYS A 57 -11.20 -8.58 -5.62
N LYS A 58 -12.14 -7.76 -6.10
CA LYS A 58 -11.86 -6.71 -7.08
C LYS A 58 -11.71 -5.39 -6.34
N GLY A 59 -10.59 -4.72 -6.59
CA GLY A 59 -10.35 -3.40 -6.04
C GLY A 59 -11.28 -2.35 -6.67
N THR A 60 -11.64 -1.33 -5.89
CA THR A 60 -12.27 -0.10 -6.37
C THR A 60 -11.23 0.97 -6.67
N TYR A 61 -11.62 2.11 -7.25
CA TYR A 61 -10.69 3.20 -7.55
C TYR A 61 -9.89 3.61 -6.30
N GLY A 62 -8.56 3.72 -6.43
CA GLY A 62 -7.63 4.02 -5.32
C GLY A 62 -7.28 2.85 -4.40
N SER A 63 -7.93 1.69 -4.50
CA SER A 63 -7.61 0.51 -3.69
C SER A 63 -6.18 0.00 -3.93
N GLY A 64 -5.68 0.08 -5.16
CA GLY A 64 -4.30 -0.30 -5.51
C GLY A 64 -3.25 0.54 -4.77
N HIS A 65 -3.44 1.86 -4.71
CA HIS A 65 -2.56 2.77 -3.97
C HIS A 65 -2.57 2.47 -2.48
N ARG A 66 -3.76 2.26 -1.90
CA ARG A 66 -3.95 1.95 -0.48
C ARG A 66 -3.27 0.63 -0.09
N LEU A 67 -3.55 -0.44 -0.85
CA LEU A 67 -3.00 -1.77 -0.59
C LEU A 67 -1.48 -1.79 -0.69
N LEU A 68 -0.94 -1.12 -1.71
CA LEU A 68 0.49 -1.14 -1.94
C LEU A 68 1.24 -0.24 -0.96
N LEU A 69 0.69 0.92 -0.60
CA LEU A 69 1.19 1.74 0.49
C LEU A 69 1.23 0.96 1.81
N ALA A 70 0.11 0.32 2.17
CA ALA A 70 0.02 -0.51 3.37
C ALA A 70 1.08 -1.63 3.36
N SER A 71 1.27 -2.28 2.21
CA SER A 71 2.21 -3.39 2.06
C SER A 71 3.66 -2.93 2.23
N ILE A 72 4.04 -1.80 1.64
CA ILE A 72 5.37 -1.21 1.82
C ILE A 72 5.56 -0.79 3.28
N MET A 73 4.59 -0.09 3.87
CA MET A 73 4.66 0.37 5.25
C MET A 73 4.84 -0.81 6.23
N VAL A 74 4.00 -1.84 6.16
CA VAL A 74 4.12 -3.02 7.04
C VAL A 74 5.43 -3.76 6.81
N ALA A 75 5.87 -3.91 5.56
CA ALA A 75 7.15 -4.56 5.26
C ALA A 75 8.36 -3.78 5.81
N THR A 76 8.36 -2.45 5.71
CA THR A 76 9.45 -1.63 6.29
C THR A 76 9.47 -1.70 7.81
N LYS A 77 8.31 -1.70 8.47
CA LYS A 77 8.22 -1.86 9.93
C LYS A 77 8.62 -3.24 10.41
N TYR A 78 8.39 -4.27 9.59
CA TYR A 78 8.79 -5.63 9.92
C TYR A 78 10.30 -5.84 9.82
N LEU A 79 10.96 -5.18 8.88
CA LEU A 79 12.40 -5.36 8.61
C LEU A 79 13.32 -4.41 9.36
N ASN A 80 12.84 -3.21 9.69
CA ASN A 80 13.69 -2.15 10.24
C ASN A 80 13.29 -1.85 11.70
N ASP A 81 14.28 -1.89 12.59
CA ASP A 81 14.08 -1.57 14.02
C ASP A 81 13.73 -0.09 14.25
N ASP A 82 14.22 0.81 13.38
CA ASP A 82 13.91 2.25 13.39
C ASP A 82 12.99 2.63 12.22
N ALA A 83 11.79 2.05 12.21
CA ALA A 83 10.80 2.32 11.19
C ALA A 83 9.96 3.57 11.47
N TYR A 84 9.55 4.25 10.41
CA TYR A 84 8.70 5.44 10.51
C TYR A 84 7.34 5.16 11.15
N TYR A 85 6.94 6.02 12.08
CA TYR A 85 5.58 6.07 12.64
C TYR A 85 4.53 6.42 11.58
N ASN A 86 3.26 6.03 11.80
CA ASN A 86 2.16 6.28 10.85
C ASN A 86 1.93 7.76 10.53
N LYS A 87 2.22 8.66 11.48
CA LYS A 87 2.20 10.12 11.23
C LYS A 87 3.15 10.54 10.11
N THR A 88 4.31 9.90 10.01
CA THR A 88 5.31 10.18 8.98
C THR A 88 4.84 9.65 7.62
N TRP A 89 4.23 8.46 7.59
CA TRP A 89 3.62 7.92 6.36
C TRP A 89 2.51 8.81 5.80
N ALA A 90 1.68 9.40 6.66
CA ALA A 90 0.68 10.40 6.24
C ALA A 90 1.35 11.64 5.61
N SER A 91 2.44 12.13 6.20
CA SER A 91 3.22 13.26 5.67
C SER A 91 3.90 12.92 4.33
N VAL A 92 4.47 11.72 4.19
CA VAL A 92 5.08 11.22 2.94
C VAL A 92 4.07 11.20 1.80
N CYS A 93 2.81 10.86 2.08
CA CYS A 93 1.71 10.85 1.11
C CYS A 93 1.19 12.24 0.74
N ASN A 94 1.80 13.32 1.25
CA ASN A 94 1.51 14.71 0.87
C ASN A 94 0.01 15.08 0.93
N GLY A 95 -0.68 14.64 1.99
CA GLY A 95 -2.10 14.93 2.19
C GLY A 95 -3.07 14.06 1.39
N ILE A 96 -2.59 13.09 0.60
CA ILE A 96 -3.45 12.12 -0.11
C ILE A 96 -4.23 11.24 0.88
N PHE A 97 -3.61 10.89 2.01
CA PHE A 97 -4.22 10.07 3.06
C PHE A 97 -4.05 10.74 4.42
N THR A 98 -5.13 10.75 5.20
CA THR A 98 -5.13 11.17 6.60
C THR A 98 -4.43 10.12 7.48
N ILE A 99 -3.99 10.51 8.68
CA ILE A 99 -3.39 9.58 9.64
C ILE A 99 -4.36 8.46 10.03
N GLN A 100 -5.67 8.75 10.11
CA GLN A 100 -6.71 7.77 10.40
C GLN A 100 -6.83 6.73 9.27
N GLU A 101 -6.75 7.18 8.01
CA GLU A 101 -6.72 6.27 6.87
C GLU A 101 -5.46 5.42 6.86
N ILE A 102 -4.29 5.99 7.17
CA ILE A 102 -3.03 5.23 7.26
C ILE A 102 -3.12 4.14 8.32
N ASN A 103 -3.61 4.49 9.52
CA ASN A 103 -3.82 3.51 10.59
C ASN A 103 -4.79 2.40 10.17
N LYS A 104 -5.90 2.76 9.51
CA LYS A 104 -6.88 1.81 9.02
C LYS A 104 -6.27 0.87 7.97
N MET A 105 -5.55 1.42 7.01
CA MET A 105 -4.88 0.65 5.95
C MET A 105 -3.86 -0.35 6.52
N GLU A 106 -3.07 0.05 7.53
CA GLU A 106 -2.16 -0.85 8.23
C GLU A 106 -2.91 -2.02 8.87
N MET A 107 -3.90 -1.71 9.70
CA MET A 107 -4.66 -2.72 10.44
C MET A 107 -5.40 -3.67 9.50
N GLU A 108 -6.07 -3.15 8.46
CA GLU A 108 -6.77 -3.97 7.46
C GLU A 108 -5.81 -4.94 6.78
N LEU A 109 -4.62 -4.49 6.37
CA LEU A 109 -3.63 -5.39 5.77
C LEU A 109 -3.18 -6.48 6.75
N LEU A 110 -2.90 -6.13 8.00
CA LEU A 110 -2.50 -7.10 9.03
C LEU A 110 -3.60 -8.16 9.26
N PHE A 111 -4.87 -7.74 9.31
CA PHE A 111 -6.01 -8.65 9.41
C PHE A 111 -6.13 -9.55 8.18
N PHE A 112 -5.99 -9.01 6.97
CA PHE A 112 -6.04 -9.83 5.77
C PHE A 112 -4.93 -10.89 5.72
N LEU A 113 -3.76 -10.58 6.29
CA LEU A 113 -2.61 -11.49 6.39
C LEU A 113 -2.68 -12.43 7.62
N ASP A 114 -3.73 -12.37 8.44
CA ASP A 114 -3.80 -13.05 9.76
C ASP A 114 -2.56 -12.80 10.63
N PHE A 115 -1.95 -11.60 10.52
CA PHE A 115 -0.69 -11.24 11.18
C PHE A 115 0.50 -12.18 10.82
N LYS A 116 0.41 -12.97 9.74
CA LYS A 116 1.46 -13.87 9.25
C LYS A 116 2.45 -13.12 8.35
N LEU A 117 3.32 -12.35 8.98
CA LEU A 117 4.33 -11.51 8.30
C LEU A 117 5.64 -12.25 7.98
N TYR A 118 5.91 -13.38 8.64
CA TYR A 118 7.08 -14.19 8.36
C TYR A 118 7.10 -14.68 6.90
N VAL A 119 8.25 -14.57 6.24
CA VAL A 119 8.48 -14.98 4.84
C VAL A 119 9.28 -16.25 4.79
#